data_AF-A0A938T2J6-F1
#
_entry.id   AF-A0A938T2J6-F1
#
_cell.length_a   1.000
_cell.length_b   1.000
_cell.length_c   1.000
_cell.angle_alpha   90.00
_cell.angle_beta   90.00
_cell.angle_gamma   90.00
#
_symmetry.space_group_name_H-M   'P 1'
#
loop_
_entity.id
_entity.type
_entity.pdbx_description
1 polymer ?
#
loop_
_entity_poly.entity_id
_entity_poly.type
_entity_poly.pdbx_seq_one_letter_code
_entity_poly.pdbx_strand_id
1 'polypeptide(L)'
;YEGSSLDPLEIFIKGRMTDVIGAVRNHFGKVLASFREIPVVCFEKVKQLGKELKEKGISGILLIGNPNQPLLEMPVGIDKAGFVVVGGLNPIAALEEAGIPTVSKAMSTLYRFSDLIKFKEVFHNP
;
A
#
# COMPACT_ATOMS: atom_id res chain seq x y z
N TYR A 1 -4.21 13.51 -1.06
CA TYR A 1 -3.13 13.96 -0.15
C TYR A 1 -2.96 15.48 -0.15
N GLU A 2 -3.31 16.22 -1.21
CA GLU A 2 -3.11 17.69 -1.29
C GLU A 2 -3.96 18.56 -0.34
N GLY A 3 -4.86 17.98 0.46
CA GLY A 3 -5.82 18.75 1.29
C GLY A 3 -5.85 18.42 2.78
N SER A 4 -4.91 17.63 3.31
CA SER A 4 -4.94 17.20 4.72
C SER A 4 -3.53 17.00 5.30
N SER A 5 -3.32 17.46 6.53
CA SER A 5 -2.13 17.17 7.35
C SER A 5 -2.22 15.83 8.08
N LEU A 6 -3.41 15.21 8.10
CA LEU A 6 -3.64 13.88 8.66
C LEU A 6 -3.46 12.81 7.57
N ASP A 7 -2.77 11.72 7.93
CA ASP A 7 -2.64 10.54 7.09
C ASP A 7 -4.02 9.85 6.98
N PRO A 8 -4.63 9.74 5.79
CA PRO A 8 -5.91 9.08 5.61
C PRO A 8 -5.92 7.63 6.11
N LEU A 9 -4.79 6.93 6.02
CA LEU A 9 -4.69 5.55 6.45
C LEU A 9 -4.86 5.42 7.97
N GLU A 10 -4.33 6.36 8.75
CA GLU A 10 -4.50 6.37 10.20
C GLU A 10 -5.96 6.59 10.59
N ILE A 11 -6.65 7.50 9.89
CA ILE A 11 -8.08 7.76 10.10
C ILE A 11 -8.90 6.48 9.85
N PHE A 12 -8.63 5.77 8.76
CA PHE A 12 -9.34 4.52 8.44
C PHE A 12 -9.10 3.42 9.49
N ILE A 13 -7.88 3.33 10.02
CA ILE A 13 -7.56 2.38 11.10
C ILE A 13 -8.30 2.74 12.39
N LYS A 14 -8.16 3.99 12.85
CA LYS A 14 -8.79 4.46 14.10
C LYS A 14 -10.31 4.47 14.03
N GLY A 15 -10.87 4.71 12.84
CA GLY A 15 -12.29 4.59 12.56
C GLY A 15 -12.79 3.14 12.46
N ARG A 16 -11.94 2.13 12.67
CA ARG A 16 -12.28 0.68 12.52
C ARG A 16 -12.89 0.36 11.15
N MET A 17 -12.36 0.98 10.10
CA MET A 17 -12.88 0.83 8.74
C MET A 17 -12.22 -0.30 7.95
N THR A 18 -11.15 -0.89 8.48
CA THR A 18 -10.38 -1.98 7.87
C THR A 18 -10.89 -3.35 8.28
N ASP A 19 -10.57 -4.35 7.47
CA ASP A 19 -10.70 -5.78 7.76
C ASP A 19 -9.57 -6.52 7.04
N VAL A 20 -8.35 -6.29 7.51
CA VAL A 20 -7.12 -6.87 6.94
C VAL A 20 -7.02 -8.34 7.34
N ILE A 21 -7.37 -8.70 8.58
CA ILE A 21 -7.36 -10.09 9.03
C ILE A 21 -8.34 -10.93 8.20
N GLY A 22 -9.56 -10.44 7.95
CA GLY A 22 -10.53 -11.11 7.07
C GLY A 22 -10.00 -11.26 5.65
N ALA A 23 -9.40 -10.20 5.09
CA ALA A 23 -8.81 -10.26 3.74
C ALA A 23 -7.74 -11.36 3.62
N VAL A 24 -6.92 -11.57 4.65
CA VAL A 24 -5.89 -12.62 4.66
C VAL A 24 -6.47 -14.01 4.92
N ARG A 25 -7.38 -14.17 5.88
CA ARG A 25 -7.90 -15.48 6.30
C ARG A 25 -9.01 -16.03 5.40
N ASN A 26 -9.88 -15.15 4.94
CA ASN A 26 -11.13 -15.50 4.27
C ASN A 26 -11.13 -15.09 2.79
N HIS A 27 -10.05 -14.48 2.31
CA HIS A 27 -9.98 -13.86 0.98
C HIS A 27 -11.07 -12.80 0.73
N PHE A 28 -11.63 -12.25 1.80
CA PHE A 28 -12.67 -11.23 1.78
C PHE A 28 -12.47 -10.29 2.95
N GLY A 29 -12.35 -9.00 2.67
CA GLY A 29 -12.10 -7.98 3.68
C GLY A 29 -11.71 -6.64 3.05
N LYS A 30 -11.23 -5.71 3.87
CA LYS A 30 -10.92 -4.34 3.48
C LYS A 30 -9.48 -4.00 3.85
N VAL A 31 -8.65 -3.84 2.83
CA VAL A 31 -7.24 -3.43 3.00
C VAL A 31 -7.06 -1.97 2.64
N LEU A 32 -6.10 -1.34 3.28
CA LEU A 32 -5.64 0.00 2.96
C LEU A 32 -4.86 -0.03 1.65
N ALA A 33 -5.11 0.94 0.78
CA ALA A 33 -4.36 1.13 -0.45
C ALA A 33 -4.34 2.62 -0.83
N SER A 34 -3.35 2.99 -1.64
CA SER A 34 -3.26 4.31 -2.26
C SER A 34 -3.46 4.18 -3.76
N PHE A 35 -4.26 5.08 -4.31
CA PHE A 35 -4.41 5.25 -5.74
C PHE A 35 -3.49 6.38 -6.21
N ARG A 36 -2.82 6.16 -7.33
CA ARG A 36 -1.92 7.13 -7.95
C ARG A 36 -2.12 7.09 -9.46
N GLU A 37 -1.85 8.20 -10.11
CA GLU A 37 -1.84 8.29 -11.56
C GLU A 37 -0.42 8.50 -12.08
N ILE A 38 -0.14 7.99 -13.27
CA ILE A 38 1.08 8.26 -14.03
C ILE A 38 0.71 8.73 -15.44
N PRO A 39 1.53 9.57 -16.08
CA PRO A 39 1.40 9.85 -17.51
C PRO A 39 1.51 8.57 -18.35
N VAL A 40 0.74 8.48 -19.44
CA VAL A 40 0.75 7.31 -20.35
C VAL A 40 2.13 7.03 -20.94
N VAL A 41 2.92 8.07 -21.19
CA VAL A 41 4.30 7.95 -21.70
C VAL A 41 5.22 7.18 -20.74
N CYS A 42 4.90 7.14 -19.45
CA CYS A 42 5.67 6.41 -18.43
C CYS A 42 5.17 4.98 -18.20
N PHE A 43 4.07 4.57 -18.84
CA PHE A 43 3.33 3.34 -18.51
C PHE A 43 4.19 2.08 -18.55
N GLU A 44 4.86 1.83 -19.68
CA GLU A 44 5.71 0.63 -19.83
C GLU A 44 6.94 0.69 -18.92
N LYS A 45 7.49 1.89 -18.69
CA LYS A 45 8.63 2.06 -17.78
C LYS A 45 8.25 1.74 -16.33
N VAL A 46 7.07 2.18 -15.89
CA VAL A 46 6.56 1.87 -14.54
C VAL A 46 6.30 0.38 -14.37
N LYS A 47 5.74 -0.29 -15.38
CA LYS A 47 5.58 -1.76 -15.36
C LYS A 47 6.92 -2.48 -15.23
N GLN A 48 7.92 -2.06 -16.01
CA GLN A 48 9.28 -2.63 -15.93
C GLN A 48 9.89 -2.42 -14.54
N LEU A 49 9.86 -1.19 -14.02
CA LEU A 49 10.40 -0.85 -12.70
C LEU A 49 9.66 -1.59 -11.58
N GLY A 50 8.34 -1.73 -11.68
CA GLY A 50 7.55 -2.50 -10.72
C GLY A 50 7.99 -3.96 -10.64
N LYS A 51 8.33 -4.57 -11.78
CA LYS A 51 8.88 -5.93 -11.83
C LYS A 51 10.28 -6.01 -11.19
N GLU A 52 11.17 -5.07 -11.52
CA GLU A 52 12.53 -5.02 -10.96
C GLU A 52 12.51 -4.81 -9.44
N LEU A 53 11.67 -3.91 -8.94
CA LEU A 53 11.50 -3.67 -7.50
C LEU A 53 11.01 -4.93 -6.79
N LYS A 54 10.03 -5.65 -7.39
CA LYS A 54 9.52 -6.91 -6.86
C LYS A 54 10.62 -7.97 -6.77
N GLU A 55 11.49 -8.09 -7.77
CA GLU A 55 12.64 -8.99 -7.77
C GLU A 55 13.65 -8.64 -6.66
N LYS A 56 13.77 -7.36 -6.31
CA LYS A 56 14.60 -6.85 -5.20
C LYS A 56 13.90 -6.89 -3.83
N GLY A 57 12.71 -7.50 -3.73
CA GLY A 57 11.96 -7.63 -2.49
C GLY A 57 11.13 -6.40 -2.10
N ILE A 58 11.08 -5.37 -2.95
CA ILE A 58 10.22 -4.19 -2.79
C ILE A 58 8.95 -4.44 -3.60
N SER A 59 7.93 -4.98 -2.93
CA SER A 59 6.60 -5.18 -3.51
C SER A 59 5.62 -4.13 -2.98
N GLY A 60 4.44 -4.05 -3.58
CA GLY A 60 3.38 -3.17 -3.09
C GLY A 60 2.41 -2.73 -4.17
N ILE A 61 2.82 -2.73 -5.44
CA ILE A 61 1.90 -2.49 -6.56
C ILE A 61 0.91 -3.66 -6.60
N LEU A 62 -0.35 -3.37 -6.31
CA LEU A 62 -1.45 -4.33 -6.34
C LEU A 62 -2.00 -4.48 -7.76
N LEU A 63 -2.20 -3.34 -8.45
CA LEU A 63 -2.83 -3.30 -9.75
C LEU A 63 -2.32 -2.09 -10.54
N ILE A 64 -2.17 -2.26 -11.85
CA ILE A 64 -1.93 -1.18 -12.80
C ILE A 64 -3.08 -1.24 -13.81
N GLY A 65 -3.84 -0.16 -13.93
CA GLY A 65 -4.94 -0.04 -14.88
C GLY A 65 -4.45 0.34 -16.28
N ASN A 66 -5.27 0.10 -17.29
CA ASN A 66 -4.97 0.55 -18.64
C ASN A 66 -5.00 2.08 -18.74
N PRO A 67 -4.22 2.68 -19.66
CA PRO A 67 -4.32 4.12 -19.91
C PRO A 67 -5.72 4.55 -20.31
N ASN A 68 -6.14 5.74 -19.87
CA ASN A 68 -7.43 6.35 -20.18
C ASN A 68 -8.66 5.51 -19.77
N GLN A 69 -8.49 4.58 -18.84
CA GLN A 69 -9.59 3.74 -18.32
C GLN A 69 -9.71 3.90 -16.81
N PRO A 70 -10.94 3.94 -16.26
CA PRO A 70 -11.15 3.87 -14.81
C PRO A 70 -10.55 2.59 -14.22
N LEU A 71 -10.12 2.67 -12.96
CA LEU A 71 -9.54 1.54 -12.23
C LEU A 71 -10.17 1.46 -10.84
N LEU A 72 -10.80 0.31 -10.53
CA LEU A 72 -11.57 0.13 -9.29
C LEU A 72 -12.60 1.26 -9.08
N GLU A 73 -13.32 1.60 -10.14
CA GLU A 73 -14.31 2.70 -10.18
C GLU A 73 -13.73 4.11 -9.95
N MET A 74 -12.42 4.23 -9.75
CA MET A 74 -11.76 5.53 -9.67
C MET A 74 -11.54 6.09 -11.09
N PRO A 75 -11.96 7.34 -11.35
CA PRO A 75 -11.70 7.98 -12.62
C PRO A 75 -10.19 8.17 -12.81
N VAL A 76 -9.74 8.04 -14.06
CA VAL A 76 -8.36 8.31 -14.47
C VAL A 76 -8.38 9.47 -15.45
N GLY A 77 -7.49 10.44 -15.25
CA GLY A 77 -7.36 11.60 -16.14
C GLY A 77 -6.95 11.23 -17.56
N ILE A 78 -7.19 12.15 -18.50
CA ILE A 78 -6.75 12.01 -19.89
C ILE A 78 -5.23 11.89 -19.95
N ASP A 79 -4.74 11.01 -20.82
CA ASP A 79 -3.34 10.66 -21.04
C ASP A 79 -2.62 10.15 -19.79
N LYS A 80 -3.37 9.47 -18.90
CA LYS A 80 -2.84 8.86 -17.70
C LYS A 80 -3.27 7.40 -17.54
N ALA A 81 -2.55 6.68 -16.69
CA ALA A 81 -2.94 5.38 -16.18
C ALA A 81 -2.99 5.43 -14.65
N GLY A 82 -4.02 4.83 -14.07
CA GLY A 82 -4.13 4.63 -12.62
C GLY A 82 -3.32 3.41 -12.17
N PHE A 83 -2.78 3.44 -10.96
CA PHE A 83 -2.24 2.26 -10.29
C PHE A 83 -2.50 2.31 -8.78
N VAL A 84 -2.58 1.12 -8.19
CA VAL A 84 -2.93 0.90 -6.79
C VAL A 84 -1.74 0.31 -6.07
N VAL A 85 -1.35 0.91 -4.95
CA VAL A 85 -0.28 0.44 -4.08
C VAL A 85 -0.87 0.09 -2.71
N VAL A 86 -0.61 -1.11 -2.23
CA VAL A 86 -1.01 -1.58 -0.90
C VAL A 86 -0.43 -0.65 0.18
N GLY A 87 -1.26 -0.27 1.15
CA GLY A 87 -0.88 0.61 2.24
C GLY A 87 0.13 -0.06 3.18
N GLY A 88 1.21 0.65 3.50
CA GLY A 88 2.25 0.16 4.41
C GLY A 88 1.77 -0.05 5.85
N LEU A 89 0.63 0.53 6.22
CA LEU A 89 0.03 0.40 7.55
C LEU A 89 -0.96 -0.76 7.69
N ASN A 90 -1.15 -1.61 6.67
CA ASN A 90 -1.99 -2.81 6.80
C ASN A 90 -1.60 -3.74 7.97
N PRO A 91 -0.30 -3.97 8.27
CA PRO A 91 0.08 -4.72 9.48
C PRO A 91 -0.37 -4.04 10.78
N ILE A 92 -0.34 -2.71 10.83
CA ILE A 92 -0.81 -1.94 11.99
C ILE A 92 -2.33 -2.02 12.13
N ALA A 93 -3.05 -1.95 11.00
CA ALA A 93 -4.50 -2.18 10.97
C ALA A 93 -4.88 -3.56 11.55
N ALA A 94 -4.13 -4.61 11.18
CA ALA A 94 -4.36 -5.95 11.70
C ALA A 94 -4.13 -6.05 13.23
N LEU A 95 -3.17 -5.31 13.80
CA LEU A 95 -2.97 -5.25 15.25
C LEU A 95 -4.17 -4.60 15.96
N GLU A 96 -4.67 -3.49 15.43
CA GLU A 96 -5.85 -2.78 15.97
C GLU A 96 -7.12 -3.64 15.86
N GLU A 97 -7.31 -4.35 14.74
CA GLU A 97 -8.40 -5.31 14.55
C GLU A 97 -8.35 -6.45 15.58
N ALA A 98 -7.14 -6.84 16.02
CA ALA A 98 -6.93 -7.82 17.09
C ALA A 98 -7.08 -7.23 18.51
N GLY A 99 -7.46 -5.96 18.63
CA GLY A 99 -7.65 -5.27 19.92
C GLY A 99 -6.36 -4.76 20.56
N ILE A 100 -5.25 -4.69 19.81
CA ILE A 100 -3.98 -4.14 20.30
C ILE A 100 -3.91 -2.66 19.88
N PRO A 101 -4.06 -1.70 20.82
CA PRO A 101 -4.02 -0.29 20.47
C PRO A 101 -2.62 0.12 20.05
N THR A 102 -2.54 0.91 18.98
CA THR A 102 -1.29 1.42 18.41
C THR A 102 -1.27 2.95 18.38
N VAL A 103 -0.08 3.53 18.25
CA VAL A 103 0.08 4.96 17.99
C VAL A 103 0.96 5.09 16.76
N SER A 104 0.40 5.59 15.67
CA SER A 104 1.18 5.94 14.49
C SER A 104 1.70 7.37 14.65
N LYS A 105 2.89 7.63 14.12
CA LYS A 105 3.44 8.98 13.99
C LYS A 105 3.79 9.19 12.53
N ALA A 106 3.52 10.39 12.02
CA ALA A 106 3.89 10.77 10.66
C ALA A 106 5.38 10.50 10.40
N MET A 107 5.72 10.21 9.14
CA MET A 107 7.05 9.77 8.70
C MET A 107 8.15 10.66 9.31
N SER A 108 8.88 10.13 10.28
CA SER A 108 9.82 10.90 11.11
C SER A 108 11.28 10.50 10.90
N THR A 109 11.57 9.51 10.06
CA THR A 109 12.91 8.92 9.96
C THR A 109 13.19 8.35 8.57
N LEU A 110 14.43 8.54 8.10
CA LEU A 110 15.00 7.81 6.98
C LEU A 110 15.73 6.58 7.51
N TYR A 111 15.46 5.41 6.94
CA TYR A 111 16.09 4.16 7.36
C TYR A 111 16.78 3.48 6.16
N ARG A 112 17.94 2.89 6.40
CA ARG A 112 18.68 2.20 5.31
C ARG A 112 18.00 0.88 5.01
N PHE A 113 17.75 0.63 3.73
CA PHE A 113 17.14 -0.63 3.29
C PHE A 113 17.98 -1.85 3.69
N SER A 114 19.31 -1.73 3.68
CA SER A 114 20.24 -2.79 4.09
C SER A 114 20.11 -3.22 5.56
N ASP A 115 19.55 -2.36 6.40
CA ASP A 115 19.42 -2.61 7.84
C ASP A 115 18.07 -3.26 8.17
N LEU A 116 17.16 -3.38 7.18
CA LEU A 116 15.88 -4.06 7.33
C LEU A 116 16.07 -5.58 7.29
N ILE A 117 15.33 -6.28 8.14
CA ILE A 117 15.30 -7.74 8.19
C ILE A 117 14.13 -8.22 7.32
N LYS A 118 14.36 -9.25 6.50
CA LYS A 118 13.26 -9.86 5.75
C LYS A 118 12.27 -10.49 6.73
N PHE A 119 10.99 -10.21 6.56
CA PHE A 119 9.95 -10.74 7.45
C PHE A 119 10.01 -12.26 7.68
N LYS A 120 10.35 -13.03 6.63
CA LYS A 120 10.51 -14.48 6.73
C LYS A 120 11.64 -14.92 7.68
N GLU A 121 12.67 -14.09 7.85
CA GLU A 121 13.83 -14.39 8.70
C GLU A 121 13.55 -14.03 10.17
N VAL A 122 12.56 -13.18 10.45
CA VAL A 122 12.22 -12.71 11.81
C VAL A 122 11.86 -13.86 12.76
N PHE A 123 11.17 -14.89 12.27
CA PHE A 123 10.72 -16.03 13.08
C PHE A 123 11.64 -17.26 13.00
N HIS A 124 12.78 -17.16 12.28
CA HIS A 124 13.73 -18.26 12.11
C HIS A 124 15.03 -18.09 12.91
N ASN A 125 15.10 -17.09 13.80
CA ASN A 125 16.19 -16.97 14.76
C ASN A 125 15.80 -17.67 16.07
N PRO A 126 16.48 -18.75 16.49
CA PRO A 126 16.36 -19.29 17.84
C PRO A 126 16.91 -18.34 18.91
#